data_AF-A0A9P3ZMS0-F1
#
_entry.id   AF-A0A9P3ZMS0-F1
#
_cell.length_a   1.000
_cell.length_b   1.000
_cell.length_c   1.000
_cell.angle_alpha   90.00
_cell.angle_beta   90.00
_cell.angle_gamma   90.00
#
_symmetry.space_group_name_H-M   'P 1'
#
loop_
_entity.id
_entity.type
_entity.pdbx_description
1 polymer ?
#
loop_
_entity_poly.entity_id
_entity_poly.type
_entity_poly.pdbx_seq_one_letter_code
_entity_poly.pdbx_strand_id
1 'polypeptide(L)' 'VREGALADLIVVDLQKPHLQPVHDLVSNIVYCGKASDVDTVMVDGRIVVENRRVAGVDLPALYAAVAAAVKRITAK' A
#
# COMPACT_ATOMS: atom_id res chain seq x y z
N VAL A 1 5.85 16.19 7.64
CA VAL A 1 6.20 15.48 8.90
C VAL A 1 6.41 16.53 9.98
N ARG A 2 5.82 16.36 11.18
CA ARG A 2 5.92 17.30 12.31
C ARG A 2 6.10 16.52 13.61
N GLU A 3 6.99 16.98 14.49
CA GLU A 3 7.18 16.41 15.81
C GLU A 3 5.88 16.44 16.65
N GLY A 4 5.67 15.39 17.45
CA GLY A 4 4.46 15.22 18.26
C GLY A 4 3.19 14.85 17.48
N ALA A 5 3.23 14.76 16.14
CA ALA A 5 2.16 14.15 15.35
C ALA A 5 2.26 12.62 15.42
N LEU A 6 1.12 11.92 15.24
CA LEU A 6 1.12 10.47 15.07
C LEU A 6 2.01 10.09 13.87
N ALA A 7 2.78 9.02 14.02
CA ALA A 7 3.71 8.55 13.00
C ALA A 7 2.97 7.73 11.93
N ASP A 8 2.16 8.44 11.13
CA ASP A 8 1.47 7.90 9.96
C ASP A 8 2.30 8.18 8.72
N LEU A 9 2.99 7.16 8.21
CA LEU A 9 4.03 7.29 7.18
C LEU A 9 3.95 6.16 6.16
N ILE A 10 4.39 6.44 4.93
CA ILE A 10 4.62 5.43 3.90
C ILE A 10 6.05 5.55 3.36
N VAL A 11 6.62 4.41 2.99
CA VAL A 11 7.88 4.32 2.24
C VAL A 11 7.53 3.98 0.79
N VAL A 12 8.03 4.79 -0.14
CA VAL A 12 7.76 4.63 -1.58
C VAL A 12 9.05 4.25 -2.30
N ASP A 13 8.99 3.19 -3.10
CA ASP A 13 10.07 2.74 -3.98
C ASP A 13 10.07 3.57 -5.28
N LEU A 14 11.01 4.51 -5.38
CA LEU A 14 11.17 5.40 -6.54
C LEU A 14 11.96 4.74 -7.70
N GLN A 15 12.47 3.51 -7.53
CA GLN A 15 13.25 2.81 -8.55
C GLN A 15 12.35 2.01 -9.50
N LYS A 16 11.33 2.68 -10.06
CA LYS A 16 10.41 2.12 -11.05
C LYS A 16 10.51 2.87 -12.37
N PRO A 17 10.43 2.18 -13.53
CA PRO A 17 10.51 2.83 -14.83
C PRO A 17 9.51 3.97 -15.02
N HIS A 18 8.28 3.84 -14.48
CA HIS A 18 7.25 4.88 -14.61
C HIS A 18 7.47 6.10 -13.70
N LEU A 19 8.47 6.07 -12.82
CA LEU A 19 8.87 7.20 -11.95
C LEU A 19 10.19 7.84 -12.40
N GLN A 20 10.74 7.46 -13.56
CA GLN A 20 12.03 7.94 -14.04
C GLN A 20 11.89 8.73 -15.36
N PRO A 21 12.67 9.81 -15.54
CA PRO A 21 13.52 10.47 -14.54
C PRO A 21 12.70 11.22 -13.46
N VAL A 22 13.31 11.48 -12.30
CA VAL A 22 12.70 12.31 -11.25
C VAL A 22 13.11 13.77 -11.46
N HIS A 23 12.24 14.54 -12.12
CA HIS A 23 12.44 15.98 -12.29
C HIS A 23 11.93 16.78 -11.09
N ASP A 24 10.73 16.43 -10.60
CA ASP A 24 10.14 16.94 -9.38
C ASP A 24 9.48 15.78 -8.63
N LEU A 25 9.92 15.54 -7.39
CA LEU A 25 9.48 14.37 -6.64
C LEU A 25 7.99 14.42 -6.31
N VAL A 26 7.46 15.60 -5.98
CA VAL A 26 6.04 15.76 -5.62
C VAL A 26 5.17 15.47 -6.83
N SER A 27 5.48 16.09 -7.98
CA SER A 27 4.77 15.85 -9.24
C SER A 27 4.87 14.40 -9.68
N ASN A 28 6.04 13.76 -9.53
CA ASN A 28 6.18 12.33 -9.84
C ASN A 28 5.26 11.46 -8.99
N ILE A 29 5.17 11.70 -7.67
CA ILE A 29 4.28 10.94 -6.81
C ILE A 29 2.81 11.21 -7.16
N VAL A 30 2.43 12.46 -7.38
CA VAL A 30 1.04 12.87 -7.64
C VAL A 30 0.53 12.37 -8.99
N TYR A 31 1.35 12.46 -10.05
CA TYR A 31 0.90 12.18 -11.42
C TYR A 31 1.32 10.81 -11.95
N CYS A 32 2.44 10.27 -11.46
CA CYS A 32 2.99 9.00 -11.95
C CYS A 32 2.91 7.87 -10.92
N GLY A 33 2.82 8.20 -9.63
CA GLY A 33 2.81 7.25 -8.52
C GLY A 33 1.64 6.29 -8.57
N LYS A 34 1.89 5.04 -8.14
CA LYS A 34 0.92 3.96 -8.05
C LYS A 34 0.92 3.36 -6.66
N ALA A 35 -0.19 2.74 -6.28
CA ALA A 35 -0.29 1.98 -5.03
C ALA A 35 0.79 0.86 -4.94
N SER A 36 1.19 0.30 -6.07
CA SER A 36 2.26 -0.71 -6.16
C SER A 36 3.65 -0.20 -5.80
N ASP A 37 3.84 1.11 -5.75
CA ASP A 37 5.13 1.73 -5.44
C ASP A 37 5.32 1.89 -3.93
N VAL A 38 4.25 1.77 -3.14
CA VAL A 38 4.32 1.76 -1.68
C VAL A 38 4.92 0.43 -1.22
N ASP A 39 6.03 0.52 -0.50
CA ASP A 39 6.73 -0.65 0.04
C ASP A 39 6.30 -0.96 1.48
N THR A 40 6.30 0.06 2.34
CA THR A 40 6.07 -0.08 3.77
C THR A 40 5.08 1.00 4.25
N VAL A 41 4.19 0.64 5.17
CA VAL A 41 3.17 1.53 5.75
C VAL A 41 3.24 1.46 7.26
N MET A 42 3.29 2.61 7.91
CA MET A 42 3.29 2.77 9.35
C MET A 42 2.06 3.60 9.77
N VAL A 43 1.35 3.14 10.79
CA VAL A 43 0.20 3.82 11.40
C VAL A 43 0.45 3.92 12.90
N ASP A 44 0.43 5.14 13.44
CA ASP A 44 0.73 5.41 14.85
C ASP A 44 2.01 4.69 15.33
N GLY A 45 3.08 4.76 14.54
CA GLY A 45 4.38 4.14 14.86
C GLY A 45 4.44 2.63 14.67
N ARG A 46 3.34 1.97 14.28
CA ARG A 46 3.28 0.52 14.05
C ARG A 46 3.35 0.21 12.57
N ILE A 47 4.29 -0.66 12.17
CA ILE A 47 4.38 -1.15 10.80
C ILE A 47 3.20 -2.10 10.55
N VAL A 48 2.34 -1.75 9.61
CA VAL A 48 1.15 -2.54 9.20
C VAL A 48 1.31 -3.18 7.82
N VAL A 49 2.23 -2.66 7.01
CA VAL A 49 2.69 -3.27 5.76
C VAL A 49 4.21 -3.16 5.73
N GLU A 50 4.91 -4.25 5.43
CA GLU A 50 6.38 -4.27 5.31
C GLU A 50 6.79 -5.08 4.08
N ASN A 51 7.69 -4.55 3.25
CA ASN A 51 8.12 -5.21 2.01
C ASN A 51 6.93 -5.66 1.13
N ARG A 52 5.90 -4.82 1.05
CA ARG A 52 4.62 -5.07 0.36
C ARG A 52 3.79 -6.24 0.91
N ARG A 53 4.07 -6.70 2.13
CA ARG A 53 3.29 -7.72 2.85
C ARG A 53 2.48 -7.09 3.97
N VAL A 54 1.17 -7.32 3.96
CA VAL A 54 0.27 -6.80 5.01
C VAL A 54 0.41 -7.66 6.26
N ALA A 55 0.69 -7.03 7.40
CA ALA A 55 0.85 -7.72 8.67
C ALA A 55 -0.46 -8.41 9.09
N GLY A 56 -0.36 -9.68 9.50
CA GLY A 56 -1.52 -10.46 9.98
C GLY A 56 -2.50 -10.92 8.89
N VAL A 57 -2.18 -10.75 7.60
CA VAL A 57 -3.04 -11.18 6.49
C VAL A 57 -2.48 -12.43 5.82
N ASP A 58 -3.26 -13.51 5.83
CA ASP A 58 -3.07 -14.68 4.97
C ASP A 58 -3.84 -14.47 3.66
N LEU A 59 -3.11 -14.25 2.56
CA LEU A 59 -3.70 -13.98 1.25
C LEU A 59 -4.53 -15.16 0.71
N PRO A 60 -4.05 -16.42 0.70
CA PRO A 60 -4.88 -17.58 0.38
C PRO A 60 -6.20 -17.63 1.16
N ALA A 61 -6.16 -17.46 2.49
CA ALA A 61 -7.37 -17.48 3.31
C ALA A 61 -8.31 -16.31 2.99
N LEU A 62 -7.74 -15.12 2.77
CA LEU A 62 -8.49 -13.93 2.36
C LEU A 62 -9.21 -14.16 1.03
N TYR A 63 -8.53 -14.69 0.01
CA TYR A 63 -9.12 -14.96 -1.30
C TYR A 63 -10.24 -16.00 -1.22
N ALA A 64 -10.10 -17.04 -0.41
CA ALA A 64 -11.15 -18.02 -0.17
C ALA A 64 -12.40 -17.37 0.46
N ALA A 65 -12.21 -16.49 1.45
CA ALA A 65 -13.30 -15.75 2.07
C ALA A 65 -14.01 -14.81 1.07
N VAL A 66 -13.25 -14.13 0.20
CA VAL A 66 -13.79 -13.29 -0.87
C VAL A 66 -14.64 -14.13 -1.83
N ALA A 67 -14.13 -15.27 -2.30
CA ALA A 67 -14.88 -16.15 -3.21
C ALA A 67 -16.18 -16.65 -2.58
N ALA A 68 -16.16 -17.03 -1.30
CA ALA A 68 -17.36 -17.42 -0.56
C ALA A 68 -18.37 -16.26 -0.44
N ALA A 69 -17.89 -15.03 -0.20
CA ALA A 69 -18.75 -13.85 -0.15
C ALA A 69 -19.41 -13.55 -1.50
N VAL A 70 -18.65 -13.63 -2.61
CA VAL A 70 -19.19 -13.44 -3.96
C VAL A 70 -20.29 -14.45 -4.24
N LYS A 71 -20.07 -15.75 -3.95
CA LYS A 71 -21.09 -16.79 -4.15
C LYS A 71 -22.39 -16.47 -3.42
N ARG A 72 -22.35 -15.91 -2.21
CA ARG A 72 -23.56 -15.50 -1.47
C ARG A 72 -24.29 -14.32 -2.11
N ILE A 73 -23.54 -13.38 -2.68
CA ILE A 73 -24.11 -12.18 -3.31
C ILE A 73 -24.74 -12.53 -4.67
N THR A 74 -24.10 -13.39 -5.45
CA THR A 74 -24.51 -13.72 -6.82
C THR A 74 -25.47 -14.91 -6.91
N ALA A 75 -25.71 -15.66 -5.83
CA ALA A 75 -26.66 -16.79 -5.82
C ALA A 75 -28.14 -16.34 -5.78
N LYS A 76 -28.45 -15.18 -6.37
CA LYS A 76 -29.79 -14.61 -6.44
C LYS A 76 -30.26 -14.55 -7.88
#